data_AF-A0AAX3ASB8-F1
#
_entry.id   AF-A0AAX3ASB8-F1
#
_cell.length_a   1.000
_cell.length_b   1.000
_cell.length_c   1.000
_cell.angle_alpha   90.00
_cell.angle_beta   90.00
_cell.angle_gamma   90.00
#
_symmetry.space_group_name_H-M   'P 1'
#
loop_
_entity.id
_entity.type
_entity.pdbx_description
1 polymer ?
#
loop_
_entity_poly.entity_id
_entity_poly.type
_entity_poly.pdbx_seq_one_letter_code
_entity_poly.pdbx_strand_id
1 'polypeptide(L)'
;MNSQVETLTDGFERLGPDDTPFTLRGGEEKRDQAATIHHQRDTNERTKDEQSNEPVSRGVSEWKQNLRTLDFPFIDTISCETYLDRAWQAAAAVQEHGLIEEVHCNVCFEDPNLHGKFWPGIAEIELAPERDYFPGYAPGPTLAHEVSHSVYAAWTPDAGFEQGQQAFRTRSQQEQAESLSLRLYGPFHEATGPFVDYRLGDEELFAAAFTSRIIEPMAARRNAPQAVNRVEEIATITVPTLFDGNSF
;
A
#
# COMPACT_ATOMS: atom_id res chain seq x y z
N MET A 1 0.45 -8.51 23.96
CA MET A 1 -0.81 -8.74 23.23
C MET A 1 -0.86 -7.64 22.18
N ASN A 2 -0.81 -7.97 20.89
CA ASN A 2 -0.97 -6.98 19.82
C ASN A 2 -2.40 -6.44 19.90
N SER A 3 -2.58 -5.32 20.59
CA SER A 3 -3.87 -4.68 20.88
C SER A 3 -4.58 -4.12 19.64
N GLN A 4 -4.14 -4.52 18.44
CA GLN A 4 -4.61 -4.00 17.17
C GLN A 4 -5.24 -5.07 16.28
N VAL A 5 -5.11 -6.36 16.59
CA VAL A 5 -5.75 -7.43 15.79
C VAL A 5 -6.97 -7.98 16.51
N GLU A 6 -8.13 -7.93 15.85
CA GLU A 6 -9.42 -8.42 16.34
C GLU A 6 -9.91 -9.58 15.47
N THR A 7 -10.23 -10.73 16.08
CA THR A 7 -10.96 -11.81 15.40
C THR A 7 -12.45 -11.53 15.50
N LEU A 8 -13.12 -11.44 14.35
CA LEU A 8 -14.51 -11.05 14.21
C LEU A 8 -15.43 -12.28 14.14
N THR A 9 -16.71 -12.07 14.42
CA THR A 9 -17.71 -13.15 14.52
C THR A 9 -18.03 -13.85 13.20
N ASP A 10 -17.64 -13.25 12.08
CA ASP A 10 -17.84 -13.77 10.72
C ASP A 10 -16.59 -14.43 10.13
N GLY A 11 -15.57 -14.68 10.96
CA GLY A 11 -14.36 -15.41 10.59
C GLY A 11 -13.25 -14.54 9.99
N PHE A 12 -13.47 -13.23 9.83
CA PHE A 12 -12.40 -12.31 9.47
C PHE A 12 -11.54 -11.96 10.68
N GLU A 13 -10.26 -11.70 10.43
CA GLU A 13 -9.41 -10.93 11.34
C GLU A 13 -9.20 -9.53 10.80
N ARG A 14 -9.15 -8.55 11.69
CA ARG A 14 -9.01 -7.14 11.33
C ARG A 14 -7.87 -6.47 12.08
N LEU A 15 -7.10 -5.68 11.36
CA LEU A 15 -6.08 -4.79 11.89
C LEU A 15 -6.65 -3.38 12.10
N GLY A 16 -6.91 -3.04 13.36
CA GLY A 16 -7.46 -1.75 13.76
C GLY A 16 -8.99 -1.66 13.67
N PRO A 17 -9.55 -0.44 13.76
CA PRO A 17 -10.98 -0.24 13.82
C PRO A 17 -11.68 -0.28 12.45
N ASP A 18 -10.95 0.00 11.37
CA ASP A 18 -11.51 0.23 10.04
C ASP A 18 -11.28 -0.96 9.10
N ASP A 19 -12.32 -1.30 8.35
CA ASP A 19 -12.29 -2.35 7.34
C ASP A 19 -11.78 -1.75 6.01
N THR A 20 -10.62 -2.22 5.55
CA THR A 20 -10.05 -1.85 4.24
C THR A 20 -9.64 -3.12 3.47
N PRO A 21 -9.36 -3.02 2.16
CA PRO A 21 -8.78 -4.14 1.40
C PRO A 21 -7.45 -4.66 1.99
N PHE A 22 -6.79 -3.89 2.84
CA PHE A 22 -5.45 -4.19 3.37
C PHE A 22 -5.44 -4.55 4.85
N THR A 23 -6.49 -4.23 5.60
CA THR A 23 -6.59 -4.46 7.05
C THR A 23 -7.46 -5.66 7.41
N LEU A 24 -7.90 -6.45 6.42
CA LEU A 24 -8.68 -7.67 6.64
C LEU A 24 -7.93 -8.90 6.14
N ARG A 25 -8.15 -10.05 6.80
CA ARG A 25 -7.77 -11.40 6.34
C ARG A 25 -8.73 -12.47 6.86
N GLY A 26 -8.63 -13.69 6.35
CA GLY A 26 -9.52 -14.81 6.73
C GLY A 26 -10.90 -14.74 6.05
N GLY A 27 -11.95 -15.15 6.77
CA GLY A 27 -13.33 -15.09 6.30
C GLY A 27 -13.72 -16.15 5.28
N GLU A 28 -13.08 -17.33 5.30
CA GLU A 28 -13.17 -18.41 4.30
C GLU A 28 -14.62 -18.72 3.89
N GLU A 29 -15.50 -19.01 4.85
CA GLU A 29 -16.88 -19.37 4.56
C GLU A 29 -17.65 -18.26 3.81
N LYS A 30 -17.42 -17.00 4.21
CA LYS A 30 -18.05 -15.85 3.57
C LYS A 30 -17.48 -15.57 2.20
N ARG A 31 -16.17 -15.73 2.03
CA ARG A 31 -15.49 -15.63 0.74
C ARG A 31 -16.00 -16.69 -0.24
N ASP A 32 -16.21 -17.93 0.19
CA ASP A 32 -16.75 -18.98 -0.69
C ASP A 32 -18.17 -18.63 -1.21
N GLN A 33 -19.01 -18.07 -0.33
CA GLN A 33 -20.34 -17.58 -0.70
C GLN A 33 -20.25 -16.40 -1.69
N ALA A 34 -19.38 -15.44 -1.41
CA ALA A 34 -19.19 -14.26 -2.25
C ALA A 34 -18.59 -14.62 -3.62
N ALA A 35 -17.58 -15.50 -3.66
CA ALA A 35 -16.97 -16.02 -4.89
C ALA A 35 -18.01 -16.65 -5.82
N THR A 36 -18.95 -17.42 -5.26
CA THR A 36 -20.03 -18.04 -6.06
C THR A 36 -20.90 -16.98 -6.74
N ILE A 37 -21.21 -15.88 -6.05
CA ILE A 37 -21.99 -14.77 -6.62
C ILE A 37 -21.15 -14.02 -7.66
N HIS A 38 -19.90 -13.71 -7.34
CA HIS A 38 -18.99 -12.98 -8.23
C HIS A 38 -18.80 -13.71 -9.55
N HIS A 39 -18.52 -15.03 -9.53
CA HIS A 39 -18.32 -15.84 -10.74
C HIS A 39 -19.53 -15.91 -11.68
N GLN A 40 -20.73 -15.55 -11.22
CA GLN A 40 -21.93 -15.52 -12.07
C GLN A 40 -22.10 -14.17 -12.80
N ARG A 41 -21.27 -13.17 -12.50
CA ARG A 41 -21.32 -11.83 -13.08
C ARG A 41 -20.64 -11.78 -14.45
N ASP A 42 -20.94 -10.72 -15.22
CA ASP A 42 -20.29 -10.45 -16.49
C ASP A 42 -18.77 -10.27 -16.32
N THR A 43 -17.98 -10.79 -17.25
CA THR A 43 -16.51 -10.77 -17.12
C THR A 43 -15.95 -9.35 -17.14
N ASN A 44 -16.50 -8.45 -17.95
CA ASN A 44 -16.00 -7.07 -17.99
C ASN A 44 -16.35 -6.31 -16.71
N GLU A 45 -17.52 -6.59 -16.12
CA GLU A 45 -17.89 -6.02 -14.82
C GLU A 45 -16.94 -6.50 -13.71
N ARG A 46 -16.64 -7.80 -13.67
CA ARG A 46 -15.68 -8.36 -12.70
C ARG A 46 -14.30 -7.75 -12.82
N THR A 47 -13.74 -7.72 -14.03
CA THR A 47 -12.40 -7.16 -14.27
C THR A 47 -12.31 -5.69 -13.89
N LYS A 48 -13.39 -4.92 -14.04
CA LYS A 48 -13.40 -3.52 -13.65
C LYS A 48 -13.35 -3.34 -12.12
N ASP A 49 -14.11 -4.16 -11.39
CA ASP A 49 -14.14 -4.08 -9.92
C ASP A 49 -12.79 -4.55 -9.33
N GLU A 50 -12.23 -5.64 -9.88
CA GLU A 50 -10.90 -6.19 -9.52
C GLU A 50 -9.72 -5.24 -9.80
N GLN A 51 -9.97 -4.03 -10.32
CA GLN A 51 -8.98 -2.97 -10.57
C GLN A 51 -9.19 -1.70 -9.74
N SER A 52 -10.33 -1.56 -9.06
CA SER A 52 -10.78 -0.27 -8.49
C SER A 52 -10.54 -0.13 -6.99
N ASN A 53 -10.54 -1.24 -6.24
CA ASN A 53 -10.47 -1.27 -4.76
C ASN A 53 -11.46 -0.28 -4.12
N GLU A 54 -12.75 -0.47 -4.36
CA GLU A 54 -13.82 0.24 -3.68
C GLU A 54 -13.80 0.00 -2.15
N PRO A 55 -14.56 0.77 -1.35
CA PRO A 55 -14.75 0.44 0.07
C PRO A 55 -15.25 -1.00 0.24
N VAL A 56 -14.77 -1.69 1.27
CA VAL A 56 -15.10 -3.11 1.46
C VAL A 56 -16.32 -3.30 2.37
N SER A 57 -17.07 -4.37 2.14
CA SER A 57 -18.05 -4.89 3.10
C SER A 57 -17.84 -6.39 3.32
N ARG A 58 -17.86 -6.81 4.59
CA ARG A 58 -17.87 -8.23 4.98
C ARG A 58 -19.27 -8.86 4.92
N GLY A 59 -20.31 -8.05 4.74
CA GLY A 59 -21.69 -8.49 4.64
C GLY A 59 -22.05 -8.94 3.22
N VAL A 60 -22.05 -10.25 2.95
CA VAL A 60 -22.40 -10.81 1.61
C VAL A 60 -23.71 -10.21 1.06
N SER A 61 -24.74 -10.05 1.90
CA SER A 61 -26.02 -9.47 1.50
C SER A 61 -25.93 -7.98 1.13
N GLU A 62 -25.13 -7.21 1.87
CA GLU A 62 -24.93 -5.78 1.62
C GLU A 62 -24.12 -5.57 0.35
N TRP A 63 -22.99 -6.27 0.23
CA TRP A 63 -22.15 -6.26 -0.97
C TRP A 63 -22.97 -6.66 -2.21
N LYS A 64 -23.75 -7.74 -2.15
CA LYS A 64 -24.61 -8.19 -3.25
C LYS A 64 -25.62 -7.13 -3.72
N GLN A 65 -26.08 -6.26 -2.82
CA GLN A 65 -27.01 -5.17 -3.16
C GLN A 65 -26.29 -3.95 -3.76
N ASN A 66 -24.97 -3.85 -3.60
CA ASN A 66 -24.16 -2.67 -3.92
C ASN A 66 -22.87 -3.03 -4.71
N LEU A 67 -22.92 -4.04 -5.57
CA LEU A 67 -21.78 -4.61 -6.33
C LEU A 67 -20.98 -3.63 -7.20
N ARG A 68 -21.42 -2.37 -7.34
CA ARG A 68 -20.74 -1.34 -8.13
C ARG A 68 -19.98 -0.31 -7.29
N THR A 69 -20.20 -0.32 -5.99
CA THR A 69 -19.71 0.70 -5.06
C THR A 69 -19.09 0.10 -3.81
N LEU A 70 -19.17 -1.21 -3.65
CA LEU A 70 -18.54 -1.96 -2.58
C LEU A 70 -17.85 -3.17 -3.18
N ASP A 71 -16.68 -3.48 -2.63
CA ASP A 71 -16.00 -4.74 -2.86
C ASP A 71 -16.21 -5.67 -1.66
N PHE A 72 -16.07 -6.96 -1.90
CA PHE A 72 -15.93 -8.00 -0.90
C PHE A 72 -14.46 -8.40 -0.80
N PRO A 73 -13.87 -8.43 0.42
CA PRO A 73 -12.46 -8.73 0.59
C PRO A 73 -12.03 -10.01 -0.12
N PHE A 74 -10.96 -9.92 -0.93
CA PHE A 74 -10.34 -11.02 -1.68
C PHE A 74 -11.18 -11.60 -2.84
N ILE A 75 -12.33 -11.04 -3.16
CA ILE A 75 -13.21 -11.56 -4.21
C ILE A 75 -13.21 -10.66 -5.44
N ASP A 76 -13.53 -9.38 -5.24
CA ASP A 76 -13.54 -8.34 -6.27
C ASP A 76 -12.67 -7.14 -5.88
N THR A 77 -11.80 -7.31 -4.87
CA THR A 77 -10.63 -6.44 -4.64
C THR A 77 -9.47 -6.83 -5.55
N ILE A 78 -8.52 -5.92 -5.77
CA ILE A 78 -7.26 -6.23 -6.46
C ILE A 78 -6.51 -7.36 -5.73
N SER A 79 -5.97 -8.30 -6.50
CA SER A 79 -5.25 -9.46 -5.96
C SER A 79 -3.84 -9.11 -5.46
N CYS A 80 -3.30 -9.91 -4.53
CA CYS A 80 -1.91 -9.75 -4.07
C CYS A 80 -0.88 -9.99 -5.18
N GLU A 81 -1.18 -10.86 -6.14
CA GLU A 81 -0.36 -11.08 -7.34
C GLU A 81 -0.26 -9.79 -8.16
N THR A 82 -1.39 -9.12 -8.39
CA THR A 82 -1.42 -7.84 -9.10
C THR A 82 -0.68 -6.74 -8.34
N TYR A 83 -0.77 -6.69 -7.01
CA TYR A 83 0.04 -5.75 -6.21
C TYR A 83 1.54 -5.99 -6.42
N LEU A 84 1.97 -7.25 -6.41
CA LEU A 84 3.37 -7.63 -6.60
C LEU A 84 3.86 -7.30 -8.00
N ASP A 85 3.08 -7.60 -9.05
CA ASP A 85 3.42 -7.28 -10.43
C ASP A 85 3.62 -5.77 -10.64
N ARG A 86 2.73 -4.95 -10.05
CA ARG A 86 2.82 -3.49 -10.10
C ARG A 86 4.05 -2.98 -9.34
N ALA A 87 4.33 -3.54 -8.16
CA ALA A 87 5.52 -3.17 -7.39
C ALA A 87 6.82 -3.50 -8.13
N TRP A 88 6.89 -4.66 -8.82
CA TRP A 88 8.04 -5.02 -9.65
C TRP A 88 8.20 -4.12 -10.87
N GLN A 89 7.11 -3.71 -11.52
CA GLN A 89 7.16 -2.73 -12.61
C GLN A 89 7.72 -1.39 -12.13
N ALA A 90 7.31 -0.94 -10.94
CA ALA A 90 7.87 0.25 -10.32
C ALA A 90 9.37 0.08 -9.99
N ALA A 91 9.76 -1.05 -9.39
CA ALA A 91 11.15 -1.35 -9.09
C ALA A 91 12.02 -1.34 -10.37
N ALA A 92 11.58 -1.99 -11.44
CA ALA A 92 12.28 -2.02 -12.71
C ALA A 92 12.48 -0.62 -13.31
N ALA A 93 11.43 0.22 -13.29
CA ALA A 93 11.53 1.60 -13.76
C ALA A 93 12.53 2.41 -12.92
N VAL A 94 12.60 2.19 -11.61
CA VAL A 94 13.54 2.88 -10.72
C VAL A 94 14.98 2.36 -10.88
N GLN A 95 15.15 1.05 -11.16
CA GLN A 95 16.44 0.43 -11.48
C GLN A 95 17.04 0.98 -12.79
N GLU A 96 16.22 1.24 -13.81
CA GLU A 96 16.68 1.85 -15.08
C GLU A 96 17.35 3.22 -14.90
N HIS A 97 17.07 3.92 -13.80
CA HIS A 97 17.66 5.21 -13.43
C HIS A 97 18.77 5.09 -12.38
N GLY A 98 19.20 3.87 -12.03
CA GLY A 98 20.32 3.62 -11.12
C GLY A 98 20.05 3.99 -9.66
N LEU A 99 18.78 4.02 -9.24
CA LEU A 99 18.40 4.34 -7.85
C LEU A 99 18.21 3.08 -6.99
N ILE A 100 18.09 1.92 -7.64
CA ILE A 100 18.12 0.60 -7.05
C ILE A 100 19.08 -0.24 -7.89
N GLU A 101 19.99 -0.96 -7.26
CA GLU A 101 20.89 -1.92 -7.88
C GLU A 101 20.26 -3.31 -7.86
N GLU A 102 19.90 -3.81 -6.67
CA GLU A 102 19.34 -5.15 -6.49
C GLU A 102 18.18 -5.18 -5.49
N VAL A 103 17.28 -6.16 -5.69
CA VAL A 103 16.20 -6.50 -4.77
C VAL A 103 16.39 -7.94 -4.30
N HIS A 104 16.67 -8.12 -3.01
CA HIS A 104 16.86 -9.42 -2.37
C HIS A 104 15.58 -9.86 -1.66
N CYS A 105 15.01 -10.98 -2.11
CA CYS A 105 13.84 -11.57 -1.47
C CYS A 105 14.21 -12.63 -0.42
N ASN A 106 13.28 -12.90 0.49
CA ASN A 106 13.41 -13.94 1.52
C ASN A 106 14.55 -13.71 2.53
N VAL A 107 14.82 -12.44 2.85
CA VAL A 107 15.83 -12.06 3.83
C VAL A 107 15.29 -12.24 5.25
N CYS A 108 15.98 -13.04 6.05
CA CYS A 108 15.60 -13.24 7.45
C CYS A 108 16.13 -12.10 8.33
N PHE A 109 15.30 -11.08 8.55
CA PHE A 109 15.60 -10.00 9.49
C PHE A 109 15.63 -10.48 10.95
N GLU A 110 16.50 -9.87 11.75
CA GLU A 110 16.54 -10.09 13.20
C GLU A 110 15.26 -9.57 13.89
N ASP A 111 14.72 -8.44 13.42
CA ASP A 111 13.43 -7.92 13.87
C ASP A 111 12.29 -8.65 13.12
N PRO A 112 11.44 -9.42 13.82
CA PRO A 112 10.35 -10.14 13.18
C PRO A 112 9.24 -9.24 12.63
N ASN A 113 9.20 -7.96 13.00
CA ASN A 113 8.23 -6.97 12.54
C ASN A 113 8.74 -6.15 11.33
N LEU A 114 9.97 -6.38 10.90
CA LEU A 114 10.51 -5.77 9.69
C LEU A 114 10.08 -6.59 8.47
N HIS A 115 9.41 -5.93 7.53
CA HIS A 115 8.89 -6.57 6.31
C HIS A 115 9.76 -6.28 5.09
N GLY A 116 10.39 -5.11 5.05
CA GLY A 116 11.27 -4.67 3.99
C GLY A 116 12.27 -3.65 4.51
N LYS A 117 13.30 -3.39 3.72
CA LYS A 117 14.27 -2.34 3.98
C LYS A 117 14.99 -1.88 2.73
N PHE A 118 15.02 -0.58 2.50
CA PHE A 118 15.94 0.06 1.56
C PHE A 118 17.27 0.47 2.22
N TRP A 119 18.38 0.22 1.52
CA TRP A 119 19.73 0.55 1.93
C TRP A 119 20.33 1.64 1.02
N PRO A 120 20.23 2.94 1.37
CA PRO A 120 20.60 4.04 0.47
C PRO A 120 22.09 4.06 0.09
N GLY A 121 22.99 3.54 0.93
CA GLY A 121 24.43 3.56 0.67
C GLY A 121 24.90 2.56 -0.40
N ILE A 122 24.11 1.52 -0.66
CA ILE A 122 24.40 0.48 -1.67
C ILE A 122 23.25 0.33 -2.67
N ALA A 123 22.19 1.13 -2.53
CA ALA A 123 20.99 1.12 -3.36
C ALA A 123 20.32 -0.26 -3.47
N GLU A 124 20.30 -1.04 -2.39
CA GLU A 124 19.68 -2.38 -2.36
C GLU A 124 18.36 -2.35 -1.58
N ILE A 125 17.41 -3.20 -1.98
CA ILE A 125 16.18 -3.47 -1.23
C ILE A 125 16.22 -4.91 -0.72
N GLU A 126 15.89 -5.11 0.54
CA GLU A 126 15.68 -6.43 1.13
C GLU A 126 14.21 -6.61 1.50
N LEU A 127 13.65 -7.79 1.21
CA LEU A 127 12.28 -8.16 1.56
C LEU A 127 12.26 -9.43 2.41
N ALA A 128 11.44 -9.42 3.47
CA ALA A 128 11.21 -10.58 4.29
C ALA A 128 10.56 -11.72 3.49
N PRO A 129 10.71 -12.99 3.90
CA PRO A 129 9.94 -14.09 3.34
C PRO A 129 8.44 -13.85 3.49
N GLU A 130 7.65 -14.38 2.56
CA GLU A 130 6.20 -14.37 2.67
C GLU A 130 5.74 -15.09 3.95
N ARG A 131 4.81 -14.47 4.67
CA ARG A 131 4.15 -15.02 5.86
C ARG A 131 2.66 -14.71 5.77
N ASP A 132 1.89 -15.23 6.72
CA ASP A 132 0.49 -14.85 6.91
C ASP A 132 0.41 -13.39 7.40
N TYR A 133 0.51 -12.46 6.46
CA TYR A 133 0.44 -11.02 6.66
C TYR A 133 -0.95 -10.49 6.35
N PHE A 134 -1.31 -9.35 6.95
CA PHE A 134 -2.38 -8.52 6.40
C PHE A 134 -1.95 -8.02 5.00
N PRO A 135 -2.86 -7.88 4.02
CA PRO A 135 -2.46 -7.57 2.64
C PRO A 135 -1.63 -6.29 2.50
N GLY A 136 -1.79 -5.29 3.38
CA GLY A 136 -0.94 -4.09 3.40
C GLY A 136 0.54 -4.34 3.69
N TYR A 137 0.88 -5.48 4.28
CA TYR A 137 2.24 -5.92 4.59
C TYR A 137 2.70 -7.12 3.73
N ALA A 138 1.94 -7.43 2.68
CA ALA A 138 2.33 -8.45 1.71
C ALA A 138 3.53 -7.98 0.86
N PRO A 139 4.26 -8.89 0.19
CA PRO A 139 5.47 -8.53 -0.56
C PRO A 139 5.30 -7.41 -1.58
N GLY A 140 4.16 -7.32 -2.27
CA GLY A 140 3.90 -6.27 -3.26
C GLY A 140 3.86 -4.87 -2.65
N PRO A 141 2.95 -4.58 -1.70
CA PRO A 141 2.92 -3.30 -0.99
C PRO A 141 4.24 -2.97 -0.28
N THR A 142 4.89 -3.96 0.35
CA THR A 142 6.20 -3.75 0.96
C THR A 142 7.27 -3.37 -0.06
N LEU A 143 7.36 -4.04 -1.20
CA LEU A 143 8.32 -3.67 -2.25
C LEU A 143 8.04 -2.25 -2.77
N ALA A 144 6.79 -1.90 -3.04
CA ALA A 144 6.45 -0.55 -3.49
C ALA A 144 6.80 0.53 -2.44
N HIS A 145 6.68 0.19 -1.15
CA HIS A 145 7.12 1.05 -0.05
C HIS A 145 8.63 1.25 -0.09
N GLU A 146 9.43 0.20 -0.18
CA GLU A 146 10.89 0.33 -0.21
C GLU A 146 11.41 1.02 -1.48
N VAL A 147 10.77 0.78 -2.62
CA VAL A 147 11.06 1.49 -3.89
C VAL A 147 10.84 3.00 -3.73
N SER A 148 9.85 3.41 -2.94
CA SER A 148 9.58 4.82 -2.72
C SER A 148 10.70 5.52 -1.93
N HIS A 149 11.38 4.82 -1.01
CA HIS A 149 12.47 5.38 -0.24
C HIS A 149 13.66 5.72 -1.14
N SER A 150 13.95 4.91 -2.17
CA SER A 150 15.00 5.25 -3.12
C SER A 150 14.66 6.50 -3.95
N VAL A 151 13.39 6.65 -4.36
CA VAL A 151 12.89 7.84 -5.05
C VAL A 151 12.97 9.08 -4.15
N TYR A 152 12.56 8.96 -2.88
CA TYR A 152 12.61 10.04 -1.91
C TYR A 152 14.06 10.47 -1.62
N ALA A 153 14.96 9.51 -1.40
CA ALA A 153 16.39 9.77 -1.15
C ALA A 153 17.05 10.47 -2.33
N ALA A 154 16.77 10.04 -3.56
CA ALA A 154 17.28 10.68 -4.77
C ALA A 154 16.72 12.10 -4.99
N TRP A 155 15.48 12.35 -4.56
CA TRP A 155 14.87 13.68 -4.60
C TRP A 155 15.41 14.63 -3.51
N THR A 156 15.87 14.09 -2.38
CA THR A 156 16.37 14.84 -1.23
C THR A 156 17.83 14.52 -0.88
N PRO A 157 18.79 14.66 -1.83
CA PRO A 157 20.17 14.19 -1.63
C PRO A 157 20.91 14.90 -0.48
N ASP A 158 20.46 16.11 -0.10
CA ASP A 158 21.05 16.94 0.97
C ASP A 158 20.27 16.90 2.29
N ALA A 159 19.39 15.91 2.50
CA ALA A 159 18.61 15.76 3.74
C ALA A 159 19.53 15.64 4.97
N GLY A 160 19.81 16.78 5.62
CA GLY A 160 20.77 16.90 6.71
C GLY A 160 21.55 18.22 6.75
N PHE A 161 21.59 19.00 5.66
CA PHE A 161 22.41 20.23 5.57
C PHE A 161 21.64 21.56 5.62
N GLU A 162 20.37 21.59 5.19
CA GLU A 162 19.42 22.69 5.44
C GLU A 162 18.03 22.10 5.71
N GLN A 163 17.05 22.88 6.20
CA GLN A 163 15.67 22.41 6.43
C GLN A 163 15.17 21.66 5.19
N GLY A 164 15.13 20.33 5.29
CA GLY A 164 14.92 19.43 4.16
C GLY A 164 13.65 19.77 3.40
N GLN A 165 13.70 19.56 2.08
CA GLN A 165 12.53 19.75 1.24
C GLN A 165 11.43 18.75 1.66
N GLN A 166 10.31 19.26 2.21
CA GLN A 166 9.18 18.40 2.57
C GLN A 166 8.43 17.95 1.32
N ALA A 167 8.12 16.65 1.22
CA ALA A 167 7.29 16.12 0.16
C ALA A 167 5.91 16.79 0.20
N PHE A 168 5.27 16.86 1.37
CA PHE A 168 3.95 17.48 1.49
C PHE A 168 4.04 18.92 2.00
N ARG A 169 3.63 19.87 1.16
CA ARG A 169 3.76 21.31 1.41
C ARG A 169 2.57 21.91 2.15
N THR A 170 1.45 21.20 2.19
CA THR A 170 0.23 21.65 2.85
C THR A 170 -0.27 20.59 3.82
N ARG A 171 -0.95 21.05 4.87
CA ARG A 171 -1.62 20.17 5.82
C ARG A 171 -2.61 19.22 5.13
N SER A 172 -3.30 19.67 4.09
CA SER A 172 -4.25 18.83 3.34
C SER A 172 -3.55 17.70 2.58
N GLN A 173 -2.35 17.93 2.03
CA GLN A 173 -1.54 16.88 1.42
C GLN A 173 -1.07 15.86 2.45
N GLN A 174 -0.61 16.35 3.61
CA GLN A 174 -0.16 15.48 4.71
C GLN A 174 -1.31 14.63 5.27
N GLU A 175 -2.46 15.21 5.58
CA GLU A 175 -3.66 14.50 6.07
C GLU A 175 -4.15 13.43 5.06
N GLN A 176 -4.02 13.69 3.76
CA GLN A 176 -4.34 12.71 2.73
C GLN A 176 -3.33 11.56 2.67
N ALA A 177 -2.04 11.84 2.84
CA ALA A 177 -1.01 10.82 2.94
C ALA A 177 -1.17 9.96 4.20
N GLU A 178 -1.52 10.60 5.34
CA GLU A 178 -1.87 9.90 6.58
C GLU A 178 -3.06 8.97 6.38
N SER A 179 -4.10 9.42 5.65
CA SER A 179 -5.27 8.59 5.33
C SER A 179 -4.90 7.37 4.47
N LEU A 180 -3.97 7.50 3.52
CA LEU A 180 -3.46 6.35 2.76
C LEU A 180 -2.64 5.40 3.64
N SER A 181 -1.80 5.93 4.54
CA SER A 181 -1.04 5.13 5.50
C SER A 181 -1.97 4.31 6.42
N LEU A 182 -3.02 4.92 6.95
CA LEU A 182 -4.05 4.24 7.73
C LEU A 182 -4.77 3.16 6.91
N ARG A 183 -5.09 3.48 5.65
CA ARG A 183 -5.78 2.54 4.75
C ARG A 183 -4.95 1.28 4.48
N LEU A 184 -3.64 1.44 4.26
CA LEU A 184 -2.72 0.34 3.97
C LEU A 184 -2.38 -0.47 5.23
N TYR A 185 -1.98 0.22 6.29
CA TYR A 185 -1.23 -0.38 7.39
C TYR A 185 -2.01 -0.42 8.71
N GLY A 186 -3.22 0.14 8.74
CA GLY A 186 -4.00 0.26 9.96
C GLY A 186 -3.50 1.39 10.90
N PRO A 187 -4.05 1.46 12.12
CA PRO A 187 -3.92 2.60 13.02
C PRO A 187 -2.47 2.87 13.42
N PHE A 188 -2.10 4.14 13.52
CA PHE A 188 -0.83 4.56 14.12
C PHE A 188 -0.70 3.99 15.54
N HIS A 189 0.49 3.52 15.89
CA HIS A 189 0.80 3.11 17.24
C HIS A 189 0.70 4.33 18.15
N GLU A 190 -0.10 4.22 19.22
CA GLU A 190 -0.05 5.19 20.28
C GLU A 190 1.35 5.14 20.88
N ALA A 191 2.12 6.20 20.69
CA ALA A 191 3.41 6.29 21.33
C ALA A 191 3.20 6.38 22.83
N THR A 192 3.61 5.33 23.55
CA THR A 192 3.69 5.36 25.01
C THR A 192 4.93 6.17 25.41
N GLY A 193 4.89 7.50 25.24
CA GLY A 193 6.02 8.39 25.54
C GLY A 193 6.04 9.68 24.68
N PRO A 194 7.15 10.44 24.70
CA PRO A 194 7.30 11.67 23.91
C PRO A 194 7.58 11.44 22.42
N PHE A 195 7.66 10.18 21.98
CA PHE A 195 7.92 9.84 20.60
C PHE A 195 6.64 9.96 19.78
N VAL A 196 6.75 10.28 18.50
CA VAL A 196 5.62 10.25 17.55
C VAL A 196 5.75 8.95 16.76
N ASP A 197 4.65 8.34 16.30
CA ASP A 197 4.73 7.18 15.41
C ASP A 197 5.62 7.53 14.21
N TYR A 198 6.63 6.72 13.92
CA TYR A 198 7.59 6.97 12.85
C TYR A 198 6.89 7.11 11.49
N ARG A 199 5.76 6.42 11.29
CA ARG A 199 4.93 6.51 10.06
C ARG A 199 4.31 7.88 9.81
N LEU A 200 4.40 8.79 10.77
CA LEU A 200 4.01 10.21 10.61
C LEU A 200 5.15 11.09 10.09
N GLY A 201 6.35 10.53 9.88
CA GLY A 201 7.45 11.19 9.19
C GLY A 201 7.11 11.48 7.72
N ASP A 202 7.61 12.59 7.17
CA ASP A 202 7.33 13.02 5.79
C ASP A 202 7.75 11.96 4.74
N GLU A 203 8.91 11.31 4.97
CA GLU A 203 9.40 10.20 4.14
C GLU A 203 8.46 8.98 4.17
N GLU A 204 8.02 8.55 5.35
CA GLU A 204 7.11 7.40 5.51
C GLU A 204 5.71 7.68 4.94
N LEU A 205 5.23 8.92 5.08
CA LEU A 205 3.98 9.35 4.46
C LEU A 205 4.10 9.42 2.93
N PHE A 206 5.26 9.83 2.41
CA PHE A 206 5.55 9.74 0.99
C PHE A 206 5.51 8.28 0.54
N ALA A 207 6.13 7.39 1.31
CA ALA A 207 6.16 5.97 1.02
C ALA A 207 4.79 5.31 1.00
N ALA A 208 3.92 5.64 1.96
CA ALA A 208 2.54 5.18 1.98
C ALA A 208 1.75 5.68 0.76
N ALA A 209 1.87 6.97 0.44
CA ALA A 209 1.16 7.56 -0.70
C ALA A 209 1.65 7.00 -2.05
N PHE A 210 2.96 6.79 -2.20
CA PHE A 210 3.57 6.12 -3.35
C PHE A 210 3.09 4.68 -3.46
N THR A 211 3.15 3.91 -2.37
CA THR A 211 2.68 2.52 -2.32
C THR A 211 1.23 2.42 -2.80
N SER A 212 0.31 3.18 -2.19
CA SER A 212 -1.10 3.20 -2.62
C SER A 212 -1.24 3.56 -4.10
N ARG A 213 -0.46 4.54 -4.59
CA ARG A 213 -0.52 4.93 -5.99
C ARG A 213 -0.05 3.83 -6.94
N ILE A 214 0.95 3.03 -6.56
CA ILE A 214 1.42 1.89 -7.35
C ILE A 214 0.40 0.75 -7.30
N ILE A 215 -0.03 0.33 -6.11
CA ILE A 215 -0.78 -0.92 -5.96
C ILE A 215 -2.29 -0.77 -6.21
N GLU A 216 -2.89 0.39 -5.90
CA GLU A 216 -4.33 0.66 -6.02
C GLU A 216 -4.62 2.05 -6.66
N PRO A 217 -4.15 2.28 -7.89
CA PRO A 217 -4.06 3.61 -8.49
C PRO A 217 -5.39 4.38 -8.55
N MET A 218 -6.49 3.69 -8.84
CA MET A 218 -7.83 4.28 -8.90
C MET A 218 -8.32 4.72 -7.51
N ALA A 219 -8.20 3.85 -6.51
CA ALA A 219 -8.58 4.15 -5.13
C ALA A 219 -7.71 5.27 -4.53
N ALA A 220 -6.40 5.23 -4.76
CA ALA A 220 -5.47 6.25 -4.29
C ALA A 220 -5.85 7.64 -4.81
N ARG A 221 -6.09 7.77 -6.12
CA ARG A 221 -6.52 9.05 -6.73
C ARG A 221 -7.88 9.52 -6.22
N ARG A 222 -8.82 8.60 -6.02
CA ARG A 222 -10.15 8.91 -5.50
C ARG A 222 -10.09 9.43 -4.06
N ASN A 223 -9.29 8.78 -3.21
CA ASN A 223 -9.28 9.04 -1.77
C ASN A 223 -8.33 10.19 -1.38
N ALA A 224 -7.22 10.36 -2.09
CA ALA A 224 -6.13 11.26 -1.69
C ALA A 224 -5.48 11.98 -2.89
N PRO A 225 -6.26 12.71 -3.72
CA PRO A 225 -5.79 13.27 -4.98
C PRO A 225 -4.62 14.25 -4.84
N GLN A 226 -4.57 15.05 -3.78
CA GLN A 226 -3.51 16.04 -3.58
C GLN A 226 -2.19 15.40 -3.15
N ALA A 227 -2.24 14.38 -2.28
CA ALA A 227 -1.05 13.62 -1.90
C ALA A 227 -0.51 12.83 -3.10
N VAL A 228 -1.39 12.15 -3.84
CA VAL A 228 -1.03 11.40 -5.04
C VAL A 228 -0.40 12.29 -6.10
N ASN A 229 -1.00 13.45 -6.42
CA ASN A 229 -0.43 14.37 -7.41
C ASN A 229 0.98 14.84 -7.00
N ARG A 230 1.21 15.01 -5.69
CA ARG A 230 2.52 15.43 -5.18
C ARG A 230 3.57 14.33 -5.32
N VAL A 231 3.18 13.08 -5.02
CA VAL A 231 4.05 11.91 -5.26
C VAL A 231 4.38 11.77 -6.74
N GLU A 232 3.39 11.92 -7.62
CA GLU A 232 3.61 11.85 -9.07
C GLU A 232 4.56 12.95 -9.56
N GLU A 233 4.40 14.19 -9.07
CA GLU A 233 5.31 15.30 -9.40
C GLU A 233 6.75 14.97 -9.00
N ILE A 234 6.96 14.52 -7.76
CA ILE A 234 8.29 14.16 -7.24
C ILE A 234 8.88 12.99 -8.04
N ALA A 235 8.13 11.91 -8.19
CA ALA A 235 8.63 10.73 -8.86
C ALA A 235 8.87 10.97 -10.35
N THR A 236 8.12 11.85 -11.02
CA THR A 236 8.38 12.20 -12.43
C THR A 236 9.66 13.01 -12.58
N ILE A 237 10.02 13.84 -11.59
CA ILE A 237 11.29 14.57 -11.57
C ILE A 237 12.46 13.58 -11.44
N THR A 238 12.29 12.57 -10.59
CA THR A 238 13.36 11.63 -10.23
C THR A 238 13.48 10.45 -11.21
N VAL A 239 12.35 9.92 -11.67
CA VAL A 239 12.19 8.74 -12.53
C VAL A 239 11.08 9.03 -13.56
N PRO A 240 11.37 9.80 -14.64
CA PRO A 240 10.37 10.24 -15.60
C PRO A 240 9.50 9.15 -16.22
N THR A 241 10.05 7.93 -16.37
CA THR A 241 9.37 6.79 -17.00
C THR A 241 8.39 6.07 -16.07
N LEU A 242 8.42 6.34 -14.75
CA LEU A 242 7.65 5.57 -13.77
C LEU A 242 6.14 5.62 -14.01
N PHE A 243 5.61 6.78 -14.41
CA PHE A 243 4.18 6.99 -14.61
C PHE A 243 3.79 7.21 -16.08
N ASP A 244 4.72 7.03 -17.01
CA ASP A 244 4.44 7.07 -18.44
C ASP A 244 3.47 5.94 -18.83
N GLY A 245 2.47 6.24 -19.67
CA GLY A 245 1.62 5.22 -20.31
C GLY A 245 0.50 4.58 -19.47
N ASN A 246 0.11 5.17 -18.32
CA ASN A 246 -0.85 4.55 -17.37
C ASN A 246 -0.38 3.16 -16.87
N SER A 247 0.91 3.01 -16.56
CA SER A 247 1.53 1.70 -16.30
C SER A 247 1.13 0.99 -14.98
N PHE A 248 -0.03 1.32 -14.39
CA PHE A 248 -0.59 0.60 -13.23
C PHE A 248 -2.12 0.58 -13.27
#